data_AF-A0A2V8EI38-F1
#
_entry.id   AF-A0A2V8EI38-F1
#
_cell.length_a   1.000
_cell.length_b   1.000
_cell.length_c   1.000
_cell.angle_alpha   90.00
_cell.angle_beta   90.00
_cell.angle_gamma   90.00
#
_symmetry.space_group_name_H-M   'P 1'
#
loop_
_entity.id
_entity.type
_entity.pdbx_description
1 polymer ?
#
loop_
_entity_poly.entity_id
_entity_poly.type
_entity_poly.pdbx_seq_one_letter_code
_entity_poly.pdbx_strand_id
1 'polypeptide(L)'
;EILLRSQNVVDDVDHVMKANTSPHLAEQMTGDRSFVTGTLADIMTGRRSVDRCRPIIFSPFGMGILDLAVGKWVYDRAVATSRELRLSDFFYEVVR
;
A
#
# COMPACT_ATOMS: atom_id res chain seq x y z
N GLU A 1 20.26 9.26 6.73
CA GLU A 1 21.11 9.37 5.52
C GLU A 1 20.71 8.39 4.41
N ILE A 2 20.57 7.08 4.69
CA ILE A 2 20.26 6.05 3.67
C ILE A 2 18.97 6.36 2.89
N LEU A 3 17.88 6.70 3.59
CA LEU A 3 16.57 6.97 2.96
C LEU A 3 16.66 8.13 1.96
N LEU A 4 17.27 9.25 2.35
CA LEU A 4 17.44 10.43 1.48
C LEU A 4 18.37 10.19 0.28
N ARG A 5 19.29 9.22 0.37
CA ARG A 5 20.21 8.86 -0.73
C ARG A 5 19.63 7.78 -1.67
N SER A 6 18.55 7.12 -1.26
CA SER A 6 17.89 6.04 -1.99
C SER A 6 16.72 6.56 -2.82
N GLN A 7 16.21 5.72 -3.74
CA GLN A 7 14.93 5.94 -4.39
C GLN A 7 13.82 5.38 -3.52
N ASN A 8 12.91 6.22 -3.05
CA ASN A 8 11.85 5.83 -2.13
C ASN A 8 10.55 5.62 -2.88
N VAL A 9 10.11 4.37 -2.92
CA VAL A 9 8.82 3.96 -3.47
C VAL A 9 7.90 3.64 -2.30
N VAL A 10 6.66 4.08 -2.39
CA VAL A 10 5.66 3.93 -1.32
C VAL A 10 4.37 3.35 -1.90
N ASP A 11 3.51 2.77 -1.10
CA ASP A 11 2.17 2.36 -1.55
C ASP A 11 1.24 3.57 -1.63
N ASP A 12 1.20 4.36 -0.56
CA ASP A 12 0.46 5.61 -0.45
C ASP A 12 1.32 6.67 0.25
N VAL A 13 1.42 7.86 -0.36
CA VAL A 13 2.30 8.93 0.12
C VAL A 13 1.80 9.51 1.44
N ASP A 14 0.49 9.66 1.64
CA ASP A 14 -0.04 10.31 2.84
C ASP A 14 -0.10 9.35 4.04
N HIS A 15 -0.33 8.06 3.80
CA HIS A 15 -0.33 7.05 4.85
C HIS A 15 1.07 6.80 5.39
N VAL A 16 2.07 6.67 4.52
CA VAL A 16 3.43 6.37 4.97
C VAL A 16 4.05 7.54 5.74
N MET A 17 3.59 8.78 5.57
CA MET A 17 4.08 9.96 6.30
C MET A 17 3.42 10.14 7.68
N LYS A 18 3.08 9.05 8.35
CA LYS A 18 2.48 9.05 9.69
C LYS A 18 3.21 8.07 10.60
N ALA A 19 2.85 8.07 11.89
CA ALA A 19 3.22 7.03 12.86
C ALA A 19 4.73 6.74 12.99
N ASN A 20 5.57 7.78 12.88
CA ASN A 20 7.04 7.69 13.04
C ASN A 20 7.72 6.63 12.15
N THR A 21 7.19 6.38 10.96
CA THR A 21 7.87 5.59 9.94
C THR A 21 9.15 6.28 9.45
N SER A 22 10.04 5.56 8.78
CA SER A 22 11.26 6.17 8.23
C SER A 22 10.99 7.33 7.24
N PRO A 23 10.01 7.25 6.31
CA PRO A 23 9.61 8.38 5.49
C PRO A 23 9.05 9.56 6.29
N HIS A 24 8.20 9.32 7.28
CA HIS A 24 7.66 10.38 8.14
C HIS A 24 8.77 11.14 8.89
N LEU A 25 9.74 10.41 9.46
CA LEU A 25 10.90 11.03 10.12
C LEU A 25 11.77 11.81 9.12
N ALA A 26 11.92 11.32 7.89
CA ALA A 26 12.66 12.02 6.84
C ALA A 26 11.96 13.32 6.41
N GLU A 27 10.63 13.32 6.29
CA GLU A 27 9.82 14.53 6.06
C GLU A 27 10.00 15.53 7.19
N GLN A 28 9.89 15.10 8.45
CA GLN A 28 10.11 15.98 9.61
C GLN A 28 11.52 16.60 9.63
N MET A 29 12.54 15.85 9.20
CA MET A 29 13.92 16.32 9.15
C MET A 29 14.20 17.28 7.99
N THR A 30 13.55 17.10 6.83
CA THR A 30 13.84 17.87 5.61
C THR A 30 12.85 19.00 5.36
N GLY A 31 11.65 18.91 5.92
CA GLY A 31 10.55 19.84 5.70
C GLY A 31 9.82 19.64 4.37
N ASP A 32 10.14 18.60 3.60
CA ASP A 32 9.51 18.31 2.31
C ASP A 32 9.43 16.80 2.01
N ARG A 33 8.82 16.46 0.86
CA ARG A 33 8.64 15.08 0.37
C ARG A 33 9.37 14.81 -0.94
N SER A 34 10.34 15.66 -1.30
CA SER A 34 11.08 15.57 -2.57
C SER A 34 11.87 14.26 -2.71
N PHE A 35 12.18 13.61 -1.59
CA PHE A 35 12.85 12.31 -1.55
C PHE A 35 11.96 11.14 -2.00
N VAL A 36 10.64 11.33 -2.12
CA VAL A 36 9.71 10.31 -2.62
C VAL A 36 9.83 10.23 -4.13
N THR A 37 10.26 9.07 -4.63
CA THR A 37 10.39 8.83 -6.07
C THR A 37 9.01 8.68 -6.73
N GLY A 38 8.08 7.98 -6.09
CA GLY A 38 6.72 7.79 -6.56
C GLY A 38 5.99 6.67 -5.82
N THR A 39 4.74 6.42 -6.18
CA THR A 39 4.00 5.25 -5.66
C THR A 39 4.37 3.98 -6.43
N LEU A 40 4.18 2.80 -5.84
CA LEU A 40 4.31 1.54 -6.54
C LEU A 40 3.38 1.47 -7.76
N ALA A 41 2.17 2.03 -7.64
CA ALA A 41 1.24 2.15 -8.75
C ALA A 41 1.80 3.00 -9.91
N ASP A 42 2.50 4.10 -9.62
CA ASP A 42 3.16 4.91 -10.66
C ASP A 42 4.25 4.14 -11.39
N ILE A 43 5.03 3.32 -10.67
CA ILE A 43 6.07 2.49 -11.28
C ILE A 43 5.46 1.38 -12.14
N MET A 44 4.45 0.68 -11.62
CA MET A 44 3.77 -0.41 -12.33
C MET A 44 3.04 0.07 -13.59
N THR A 45 2.51 1.29 -13.57
CA THR A 45 1.80 1.89 -14.71
C THR A 45 2.73 2.67 -15.66
N GLY A 46 4.04 2.72 -15.38
CA GLY A 46 5.02 3.42 -16.20
C GLY A 46 4.95 4.95 -16.13
N ARG A 47 4.16 5.53 -15.23
CA ARG A 47 4.11 6.99 -15.00
C ARG A 47 5.42 7.52 -14.42
N ARG A 48 6.15 6.66 -13.69
CA ARG A 48 7.46 6.94 -13.11
C ARG A 48 8.36 5.73 -13.30
N SER A 49 9.67 5.96 -13.30
CA SER A 49 10.69 4.91 -13.39
C SER A 49 11.68 5.00 -12.25
N VAL A 50 12.23 3.87 -11.85
CA VAL A 50 13.35 3.79 -10.91
C VAL A 50 14.63 3.40 -11.64
N ASP A 51 15.73 4.04 -11.28
CA ASP A 51 17.07 3.64 -11.71
C ASP A 51 17.51 2.37 -10.95
N ARG A 52 17.66 1.26 -11.67
CA ARG A 52 18.05 -0.02 -11.06
C ARG A 52 19.50 -0.08 -10.57
N CYS A 53 20.32 0.92 -10.89
CA CYS A 53 21.70 1.03 -10.42
C CYS A 53 21.81 1.71 -9.05
N ARG A 54 20.72 2.28 -8.54
CA ARG A 54 20.66 2.94 -7.23
C ARG A 54 19.84 2.11 -6.24
N PRO A 55 20.11 2.18 -4.93
CA PRO A 55 19.27 1.55 -3.92
C PRO A 55 17.82 2.01 -4.03
N ILE A 56 16.89 1.06 -4.01
CA ILE A 56 15.45 1.30 -4.03
C ILE A 56 14.89 0.78 -2.72
N ILE A 57 14.20 1.64 -1.99
CA ILE A 57 13.51 1.29 -0.75
C ILE A 57 12.01 1.34 -1.05
N PHE A 58 11.34 0.22 -0.81
CA PHE A 58 9.89 0.19 -0.79
C PHE A 58 9.41 0.23 0.65
N SER A 59 8.58 1.21 1.00
CA SER A 59 7.99 1.37 2.34
C SER A 59 6.47 1.17 2.27
N PRO A 60 5.98 -0.09 2.38
CA PRO A 60 4.55 -0.37 2.41
C PRO A 60 3.99 -0.05 3.79
N PHE A 61 3.04 0.87 3.87
CA PHE A 61 2.29 1.12 5.10
C PHE A 61 1.08 0.18 5.24
N GLY A 62 0.53 -0.26 4.12
CA GLY A 62 -0.68 -1.06 4.02
C GLY A 62 -1.86 -0.24 3.49
N MET A 63 -2.62 -0.86 2.59
CA MET A 63 -3.85 -0.30 2.05
C MET A 63 -4.96 -1.33 2.12
N GLY A 64 -6.05 -1.05 2.84
CA GLY A 64 -7.18 -1.98 2.99
C GLY A 64 -7.82 -2.40 1.66
N ILE A 65 -7.61 -1.63 0.58
CA ILE A 65 -8.05 -2.01 -0.76
C ILE A 65 -7.36 -3.27 -1.29
N LEU A 66 -6.12 -3.55 -0.86
CA LEU A 66 -5.42 -4.77 -1.24
C LEU A 66 -6.07 -6.00 -0.57
N ASP A 67 -6.49 -5.86 0.68
CA ASP A 67 -7.23 -6.92 1.39
C ASP A 67 -8.59 -7.18 0.72
N LEU A 68 -9.29 -6.13 0.30
CA LEU A 68 -10.54 -6.27 -0.46
C LEU A 68 -10.32 -6.94 -1.82
N ALA A 69 -9.25 -6.60 -2.53
CA ALA A 69 -8.92 -7.20 -3.82
C ALA A 69 -8.65 -8.71 -3.68
N VAL A 70 -7.85 -9.09 -2.69
CA VAL A 70 -7.59 -10.51 -2.37
C VAL A 70 -8.87 -11.20 -1.90
N GLY A 71 -9.64 -10.57 -1.01
CA GLY A 71 -10.91 -11.09 -0.50
C GLY A 71 -11.92 -11.36 -1.62
N LYS A 72 -12.05 -10.45 -2.58
CA LYS A 72 -12.89 -10.64 -3.77
C LYS A 72 -12.42 -11.82 -4.61
N TRP A 73 -11.11 -11.93 -4.86
CA TRP A 73 -10.55 -13.04 -5.62
C TRP A 73 -10.80 -14.40 -4.93
N VAL A 74 -10.59 -14.48 -3.62
CA VAL A 74 -10.87 -15.69 -2.82
C VAL A 74 -12.36 -16.03 -2.88
N TYR A 75 -13.24 -15.04 -2.70
CA TYR A 75 -14.68 -15.21 -2.79
C TYR A 75 -15.10 -15.75 -4.16
N ASP A 76 -14.63 -15.15 -5.25
CA ASP A 76 -14.95 -15.59 -6.61
C ASP A 76 -14.51 -17.03 -6.85
N ARG A 77 -13.33 -17.41 -6.33
CA ARG A 77 -12.82 -18.77 -6.44
C ARG A 77 -13.65 -19.77 -5.63
N ALA A 78 -14.11 -19.38 -4.44
CA ALA A 78 -14.97 -20.21 -3.62
C ALA A 78 -16.32 -20.47 -4.31
N VAL A 79 -16.96 -19.42 -4.83
CA VAL A 79 -18.23 -19.53 -5.57
C VAL A 79 -18.05 -20.39 -6.83
N ALA A 80 -17.00 -20.14 -7.62
CA ALA A 80 -16.74 -20.91 -8.85
C ALA A 80 -16.42 -22.39 -8.60
N THR A 81 -16.07 -22.77 -7.37
CA THR A 81 -15.78 -24.16 -6.99
C THR A 81 -16.83 -24.77 -6.06
N SER A 82 -17.96 -24.07 -5.87
CA SER A 82 -19.03 -24.48 -4.95
C SER A 82 -18.52 -24.77 -3.52
N ARG A 83 -17.55 -23.98 -3.07
CA ARG A 83 -16.95 -24.02 -1.73
C ARG A 83 -17.39 -22.83 -0.87
N GLU A 84 -18.31 -22.00 -1.35
CA GLU A 84 -18.86 -20.93 -0.56
C GLU A 84 -19.84 -21.46 0.50
N LEU A 85 -19.85 -20.83 1.68
CA LEU A 85 -20.88 -21.03 2.69
C LEU A 85 -21.74 -19.77 2.73
N ARG A 86 -23.03 -19.90 2.41
CA ARG A 86 -23.99 -18.80 2.49
C ARG A 86 -24.64 -18.81 3.87
N LEU A 87 -24.41 -17.74 4.62
CA LEU A 87 -25.06 -17.50 5.91
C LEU A 87 -26.19 -16.50 5.68
N SER A 88 -27.44 -16.97 5.69
CA SER A 88 -28.63 -16.15 5.45
C SER A 88 -29.05 -15.29 6.65
N ASP A 89 -28.49 -15.56 7.82
CA ASP A 89 -28.80 -14.98 9.12
C ASP A 89 -27.63 -14.18 9.71
N PHE A 90 -26.70 -13.72 8.86
CA PHE A 90 -25.62 -12.83 9.29
C PHE A 90 -26.17 -11.44 9.61
N PHE A 91 -26.21 -11.09 10.90
CA PHE A 91 -26.60 -9.77 11.36
C PHE A 91 -25.53 -8.73 10.99
N TYR A 92 -25.81 -7.88 10.01
CA TYR A 92 -24.93 -6.77 9.61
C TYR A 92 -25.24 -5.45 10.35
N GLU A 93 -26.39 -5.38 11.05
CA GLU A 93 -26.73 -4.26 11.92
C GLU A 93 -26.14 -4.47 13.32
N VAL A 94 -25.26 -3.55 13.74
CA VAL A 94 -24.61 -3.56 15.06
C VAL A 94 -25.47 -2.89 16.14
N VAL A 95 -26.64 -2.36 15.76
CA VAL A 95 -27.59 -1.71 16.66
C VAL A 95 -28.95 -2.35 16.46
N ARG A 96 -29.58 -2.73 17.57
CA ARG A 96 -30.93 -3.31 17.62
C ARG A 96 -31.86 -2.33 18.30
#